data_AF-A0A2E5NYA9-F1
#
_entry.id   AF-A0A2E5NYA9-F1
#
_cell.length_a   1.000
_cell.length_b   1.000
_cell.length_c   1.000
_cell.angle_alpha   90.00
_cell.angle_beta   90.00
_cell.angle_gamma   90.00
#
_symmetry.space_group_name_H-M   'P 1'
#
loop_
_entity.id
_entity.type
_entity.pdbx_description
1 polymer ?
#
loop_
_entity_poly.entity_id
_entity_poly.type
_entity_poly.pdbx_seq_one_letter_code
_entity_poly.pdbx_strand_id
1 'polypeptide(L)'
;MMQPAFRIATLLVVFFYGILWVGGVTSSVLWGEAPASASWAAPAFLYISSLLLLKTSGIRSGLLLLAVGVYGFGIEILGLTTGVLFGDYKYTAVLGHG
;
A
#
# COMPACT_ATOMS: atom_id res chain seq x y z
N MET A 1 -20.37 21.53 0.36
CA MET A 1 -19.47 22.10 -0.67
C MET A 1 -18.04 21.85 -0.22
N MET A 2 -17.23 21.09 -0.96
CA MET A 2 -15.85 20.76 -0.53
C MET A 2 -14.93 21.97 -0.77
N GLN A 3 -14.07 22.29 0.19
CA GLN A 3 -13.12 23.40 0.05
C GLN A 3 -12.16 23.16 -1.14
N PRO A 4 -11.79 24.21 -1.90
CA PRO A 4 -10.94 24.09 -3.08
C PRO A 4 -9.58 23.46 -2.79
N ALA A 5 -8.98 23.76 -1.63
CA ALA A 5 -7.74 23.15 -1.18
C ALA A 5 -7.83 21.61 -1.07
N PHE A 6 -8.95 21.08 -0.57
CA PHE A 6 -9.15 19.64 -0.45
C PHE A 6 -9.25 18.93 -1.81
N ARG A 7 -9.82 19.62 -2.80
CA ARG A 7 -9.88 19.12 -4.18
C ARG A 7 -8.50 19.08 -4.81
N ILE A 8 -7.71 20.14 -4.64
CA ILE A 8 -6.32 20.20 -5.12
C ILE A 8 -5.48 19.08 -4.48
N ALA A 9 -5.57 18.93 -3.16
CA ALA A 9 -4.87 17.85 -2.45
C ALA A 9 -5.25 16.47 -2.98
N THR A 10 -6.55 16.22 -3.21
CA THR A 10 -7.02 14.96 -3.80
C THR A 10 -6.41 14.73 -5.19
N LEU A 11 -6.42 15.76 -6.05
CA LEU A 11 -5.87 15.65 -7.40
C LEU A 11 -4.37 15.37 -7.38
N LEU A 12 -3.63 16.01 -6.49
CA LEU A 12 -2.20 15.74 -6.31
C LEU A 12 -1.95 14.30 -5.87
N VAL A 13 -2.72 13.80 -4.90
CA VAL A 13 -2.60 12.40 -4.44
C VAL A 13 -2.91 11.42 -5.57
N VAL A 14 -3.96 11.67 -6.36
CA VAL A 14 -4.29 10.84 -7.54
C VAL A 14 -3.18 10.91 -8.60
N PHE A 15 -2.59 12.09 -8.81
CA PHE A 15 -1.48 12.27 -9.74
C PHE A 15 -0.25 11.46 -9.30
N PHE A 16 0.15 11.54 -8.02
CA PHE A 16 1.25 10.73 -7.48
C PHE A 16 0.96 9.23 -7.52
N TYR A 17 -0.27 8.83 -7.21
CA TYR A 17 -0.71 7.44 -7.40
C TYR A 17 -0.50 6.98 -8.85
N GLY A 18 -0.89 7.80 -9.83
CA GLY A 18 -0.69 7.52 -11.25
C GLY A 18 0.79 7.36 -11.63
N ILE A 19 1.67 8.24 -11.13
CA ILE A 19 3.12 8.11 -11.35
C ILE A 19 3.65 6.79 -10.81
N LEU A 20 3.30 6.44 -9.56
CA LEU A 20 3.76 5.21 -8.94
C LEU A 20 3.23 3.97 -9.66
N TRP A 21 1.96 4.00 -10.09
CA TRP A 21 1.35 2.92 -10.86
C TRP A 21 2.06 2.71 -12.20
N VAL A 22 2.22 3.79 -12.98
CA VAL A 22 2.90 3.72 -14.28
C VAL A 22 4.35 3.30 -14.11
N GLY A 23 5.04 3.83 -13.10
CA GLY A 23 6.41 3.45 -12.77
C GLY A 23 6.54 1.97 -12.43
N GLY A 24 5.63 1.43 -11.60
CA GLY A 24 5.58 0.02 -11.25
C GLY A 24 5.29 -0.89 -12.45
N VAL A 25 4.30 -0.55 -13.28
CA VAL A 25 4.00 -1.32 -14.49
C VAL A 25 5.18 -1.29 -15.47
N THR A 26 5.75 -0.11 -15.69
CA THR A 26 6.89 0.06 -16.60
C THR A 26 8.10 -0.71 -16.09
N SER A 27 8.37 -0.68 -14.78
CA SER A 27 9.50 -1.40 -14.20
C SER A 27 9.33 -2.92 -14.31
N SER A 28 8.13 -3.43 -13.99
CA SER A 28 7.81 -4.85 -14.14
C SER A 28 7.89 -5.33 -15.60
N VAL A 29 7.44 -4.53 -16.56
CA VAL A 29 7.47 -4.91 -17.99
C VAL A 29 8.88 -4.88 -18.56
N LEU A 30 9.69 -3.87 -18.22
CA LEU A 30 11.01 -3.68 -18.83
C LEU A 30 12.13 -4.41 -18.10
N TRP A 31 12.05 -4.53 -16.77
CA TRP A 31 13.11 -5.12 -15.93
C TRP A 31 12.64 -6.33 -15.12
N GLY A 32 11.37 -6.73 -15.18
CA GLY A 32 10.82 -7.84 -14.38
C GLY A 32 10.59 -7.49 -12.90
N GLU A 33 11.28 -6.48 -12.39
CA GLU A 33 11.20 -6.01 -11.00
C GLU A 33 11.43 -4.49 -10.90
N ALA A 34 11.07 -3.91 -9.74
CA ALA A 34 11.40 -2.53 -9.45
C ALA A 34 12.90 -2.38 -9.16
N PRO A 35 13.56 -1.30 -9.58
CA PRO A 35 14.97 -1.05 -9.26
C PRO A 35 15.22 -1.10 -7.75
N ALA A 36 16.33 -1.70 -7.32
CA ALA A 36 16.69 -1.81 -5.90
C ALA A 36 16.78 -0.45 -5.18
N SER A 37 17.13 0.62 -5.90
CA SER A 37 17.15 2.00 -5.39
C SER A 37 15.75 2.57 -5.09
N ALA A 38 14.69 1.90 -5.56
CA ALA A 38 13.30 2.31 -5.42
C ALA A 38 12.50 1.38 -4.47
N SER A 39 13.15 0.77 -3.48
CA SER A 39 12.50 -0.08 -2.48
C SER A 39 11.35 0.62 -1.71
N TRP A 40 11.41 1.95 -1.60
CA TRP A 40 10.36 2.77 -0.98
C TRP A 40 9.09 2.90 -1.84
N ALA A 41 9.16 2.62 -3.15
CA ALA A 41 8.07 2.91 -4.08
C ALA A 41 6.85 2.01 -3.84
N ALA A 42 7.06 0.72 -3.57
CA ALA A 42 6.00 -0.22 -3.26
C ALA A 42 5.22 0.14 -1.97
N PRO A 43 5.87 0.35 -0.81
CA PRO A 43 5.15 0.77 0.40
C PRO A 43 4.50 2.14 0.24
N ALA A 44 5.11 3.10 -0.46
CA ALA A 44 4.49 4.39 -0.75
C ALA A 44 3.23 4.26 -1.62
N PHE A 45 3.28 3.39 -2.65
CA PHE A 45 2.14 3.10 -3.51
C PHE A 45 0.98 2.48 -2.73
N LEU A 46 1.25 1.48 -1.89
CA LEU A 46 0.23 0.83 -1.07
C LEU A 46 -0.40 1.80 -0.07
N TYR A 47 0.42 2.64 0.57
CA TYR A 47 -0.05 3.66 1.49
C TYR A 47 -1.00 4.65 0.80
N ILE A 48 -0.58 5.25 -0.32
CA ILE A 48 -1.42 6.18 -1.10
C ILE A 48 -2.71 5.49 -1.59
N SER A 49 -2.60 4.25 -2.05
CA SER A 49 -3.75 3.45 -2.50
C SER A 49 -4.77 3.26 -1.37
N SER A 50 -4.30 2.94 -0.17
CA SER A 50 -5.18 2.75 1.00
C SER A 50 -5.90 4.05 1.39
N LEU A 51 -5.21 5.20 1.35
CA LEU A 51 -5.81 6.50 1.64
C LEU A 51 -6.88 6.87 0.62
N LEU A 52 -6.60 6.64 -0.67
CA LEU A 52 -7.56 6.86 -1.74
C LEU A 52 -8.78 5.95 -1.57
N LEU A 53 -8.55 4.66 -1.31
CA LEU A 53 -9.62 3.68 -1.08
C LEU A 53 -10.52 4.07 0.09
N LEU A 54 -9.94 4.43 1.25
CA LEU A 54 -10.70 4.85 2.43
C LEU A 54 -11.49 6.14 2.16
N LYS A 55 -10.89 7.10 1.43
CA LYS A 55 -11.55 8.35 1.04
C LYS A 55 -12.72 8.13 0.07
N THR A 56 -12.61 7.17 -0.84
CA THR A 56 -13.67 6.88 -1.83
C THR A 56 -14.71 5.90 -1.29
N SER A 57 -14.41 5.19 -0.21
CA SER A 57 -15.33 4.27 0.44
C SER A 57 -16.36 5.02 1.28
N GLY A 58 -17.60 4.53 1.31
CA GLY A 58 -18.58 4.99 2.31
C GLY A 58 -18.12 4.63 3.73
N ILE A 59 -18.57 5.38 4.74
CA ILE A 59 -18.09 5.25 6.14
C ILE A 59 -18.13 3.81 6.67
N ARG A 60 -19.23 3.08 6.42
CA ARG A 60 -19.36 1.68 6.84
C ARG A 60 -18.34 0.78 6.17
N SER A 61 -18.17 0.90 4.85
CA SER A 61 -17.20 0.11 4.10
C SER A 61 -15.77 0.47 4.48
N GLY A 62 -15.48 1.76 4.69
CA GLY A 62 -14.16 2.22 5.14
C GLY A 62 -13.78 1.65 6.51
N LEU A 63 -14.72 1.63 7.47
CA LEU A 63 -14.50 1.00 8.77
C LEU A 63 -14.28 -0.52 8.67
N LEU A 64 -15.02 -1.20 7.80
CA LEU A 64 -14.82 -2.64 7.56
C LEU A 64 -13.44 -2.92 6.92
N LEU A 65 -13.04 -2.13 5.92
CA LEU A 65 -11.73 -2.24 5.28
C LEU A 65 -10.60 -2.00 6.28
N LEU A 66 -10.76 -1.01 7.17
CA LEU A 66 -9.80 -0.75 8.23
C LEU A 66 -9.71 -1.92 9.21
N ALA A 67 -10.85 -2.46 9.65
CA ALA A 67 -10.90 -3.60 10.57
C ALA A 67 -10.25 -4.85 9.96
N VAL A 68 -10.55 -5.16 8.70
CA VAL A 68 -9.94 -6.28 7.98
C VAL A 68 -8.45 -6.05 7.76
N GLY A 69 -8.02 -4.82 7.44
CA GLY A 69 -6.61 -4.47 7.30
C GLY A 69 -5.82 -4.68 8.59
N VAL A 70 -6.34 -4.21 9.73
CA VAL A 70 -5.73 -4.41 11.05
C VAL A 70 -5.70 -5.89 11.43
N TYR A 71 -6.78 -6.63 11.13
CA TYR A 71 -6.85 -8.06 11.38
C TYR A 71 -5.81 -8.83 10.56
N GLY A 72 -5.71 -8.55 9.26
CA GLY A 72 -4.72 -9.17 8.37
C GLY A 72 -3.29 -8.88 8.82
N PHE A 73 -3.01 -7.64 9.20
CA PHE A 73 -1.71 -7.26 9.76
C PHE A 73 -1.41 -7.96 11.09
N GLY A 74 -2.41 -8.13 11.96
CA GLY A 74 -2.26 -8.90 13.19
C GLY A 74 -1.93 -10.37 12.94
N ILE A 75 -2.60 -11.00 11.96
CA ILE A 75 -2.28 -12.36 11.52
C ILE A 75 -0.86 -12.44 10.98
N GLU A 76 -0.41 -11.44 10.21
CA GLU A 76 0.94 -11.38 9.67
C GLU A 76 2.00 -11.34 10.78
N ILE A 77 1.83 -10.48 11.79
CA ILE A 77 2.73 -10.40 12.95
C ILE A 77 2.75 -11.73 13.73
N LEU A 78 1.58 -12.34 13.94
CA LEU A 78 1.50 -13.65 14.60
C LEU A 78 2.24 -14.71 13.80
N GLY A 79 2.09 -14.73 12.48
CA GLY A 79 2.80 -15.64 11.60
C GLY A 79 4.32 -15.46 11.66
N LEU A 80 4.81 -14.22 11.66
CA LEU A 80 6.24 -13.92 11.79
C LEU A 80 6.84 -14.35 13.14
N THR A 81 6.07 -14.23 14.22
CA THR A 81 6.56 -14.51 15.58
C THR A 81 6.44 -15.99 15.95
N THR A 82 5.46 -16.71 15.40
CA THR A 82 5.15 -18.09 15.79
C THR A 82 5.48 -19.13 14.71
N GLY A 83 5.70 -18.70 13.46
CA GLY A 83 5.83 -19.58 12.29
C GLY A 83 4.53 -20.26 11.87
N VAL A 84 3.42 -20.00 12.57
CA VAL A 84 2.11 -20.59 12.29
C VAL A 84 1.47 -19.86 11.10
N LEU A 85 0.70 -20.59 10.26
CA LEU A 85 0.03 -20.14 9.02
C LEU A 85 0.92 -19.94 7.79
N PHE A 86 2.11 -19.36 7.93
CA PHE A 86 2.98 -19.03 6.78
C PHE A 86 4.32 -19.78 6.75
N GLY A 87 4.62 -20.58 7.79
CA GLY A 87 5.92 -21.25 7.95
C GLY A 87 7.06 -20.27 8.24
N ASP A 88 8.29 -20.78 8.26
CA ASP A 88 9.49 -19.97 8.41
C ASP A 88 9.79 -19.20 7.10
N TYR A 89 9.22 -18.01 6.93
CA TYR A 89 9.62 -17.08 5.86
C TYR A 89 10.32 -15.87 6.46
N LYS A 90 11.46 -15.47 5.86
CA LYS A 90 12.16 -14.24 6.22
C LYS A 90 11.69 -13.11 5.32
N TYR A 91 11.30 -11.99 5.93
CA TYR A 91 11.04 -10.76 5.19
C TYR A 91 12.29 -10.35 4.42
N THR A 92 12.13 -10.11 3.12
CA THR A 92 13.11 -9.37 2.35
C THR A 92 12.86 -7.87 2.57
N ALA A 93 13.90 -7.06 2.46
CA ALA A 93 13.85 -5.60 2.69
C ALA A 93 12.91 -4.81 1.76
N VAL A 94 12.11 -5.50 0.94
CA VAL A 94 11.20 -4.94 -0.06
C VAL A 94 9.90 -4.44 0.59
N LEU A 95 9.39 -5.12 1.63
CA LEU A 95 8.10 -4.81 2.26
C LEU A 95 8.16 -4.72 3.79
N GLY A 96 9.27 -5.08 4.42
CA GLY A 96 9.48 -4.98 5.86
C GLY A 96 10.96 -4.94 6.21
N HIS A 97 11.32 -4.25 7.30
CA HIS A 97 12.65 -4.38 7.90
C HIS A 97 12.70 -5.72 8.66
N GLY A 98 13.43 -6.69 8.11
CA GLY A 98 13.97 -7.81 8.87
C GLY A 98 15.19 -7.37 9.67
#